data_AF-A0A6I6MLF5-F1
#
_entry.id   AF-A0A6I6MLF5-F1
#
_cell.length_a   1.000
_cell.length_b   1.000
_cell.length_c   1.000
_cell.angle_alpha   90.00
_cell.angle_beta   90.00
_cell.angle_gamma   90.00
#
_symmetry.space_group_name_H-M   'P 1'
#
loop_
_entity.id
_entity.type
_entity.pdbx_description
1 polymer ?
#
loop_
_entity_poly.entity_id
_entity_poly.type
_entity_poly.pdbx_seq_one_letter_code
_entity_poly.pdbx_strand_id
1 'polypeptide(L)'
;MRMVAAAATIAACVLVSLAVEPRDSAPTAEFSNIVGASTPSRIVGVDKQAVRTKPGAGAVVGNDSCRWANDNECDDPDIGTGACTQGTDYSDCRAMRAGDDDSCQWARDGECDEPNFGTGACTQATDRTDCGAIAWMRNQNDSCATSFNGVCEEQARGRGSCAPRTDRSDCHSRERPMTITDHFFGRDDRVRVNAQQAPWRFMGRFTNADGEMCTATLVARNVLATAAHCIHTDHGVTGGGEFAPAAGGPNARAVAYLVNQRYNYRQFTTTDEIDGLDWALVRIDQPLGDRLGFAGVRNLTGQGLAPARAADLYQAGYSWDTGNEAMSGNVACHIVQVNPDGTFAHECDTTRGDSGSGFLVRNGTGFDLIGVDSNFRSNPNGPFIYIAVSASQFQSLLADFAVGRSGTDFGRGGNRPPKG
;
A
#
# COMPACT_ATOMS: atom_id res chain seq x y z
N MET A 1 59.67 1.24 -29.99
CA MET A 1 61.00 0.58 -30.09
C MET A 1 61.54 0.42 -28.68
N ARG A 2 62.01 -0.73 -28.16
CA ARG A 2 61.96 -2.18 -28.52
C ARG A 2 61.69 -2.91 -27.17
N MET A 3 60.78 -3.87 -26.99
CA MET A 3 60.78 -5.29 -27.44
C MET A 3 61.96 -6.17 -26.97
N VAL A 4 61.67 -7.48 -26.79
CA VAL A 4 62.52 -8.61 -26.30
C VAL A 4 62.55 -8.73 -24.77
N ALA A 5 62.01 -9.73 -24.06
CA ALA A 5 61.33 -11.03 -24.35
C ALA A 5 62.18 -12.31 -24.58
N ALA A 6 62.11 -13.24 -23.59
CA ALA A 6 62.40 -14.69 -23.67
C ALA A 6 61.59 -15.37 -22.52
N ALA A 7 60.75 -16.41 -22.68
CA ALA A 7 60.89 -17.74 -23.30
C ALA A 7 61.58 -18.75 -22.33
N ALA A 8 60.87 -19.73 -21.74
CA ALA A 8 60.49 -21.07 -22.28
C ALA A 8 61.63 -22.11 -22.13
N THR A 9 61.50 -23.43 -21.87
CA THR A 9 60.41 -24.42 -21.55
C THR A 9 61.12 -25.69 -20.94
N ILE A 10 60.62 -26.94 -20.72
CA ILE A 10 59.44 -27.72 -21.12
C ILE A 10 59.19 -28.94 -20.17
N ALA A 11 57.94 -29.41 -20.01
CA ALA A 11 57.49 -30.78 -19.62
C ALA A 11 57.95 -31.39 -18.24
N ALA A 12 57.41 -32.52 -17.73
CA ALA A 12 56.46 -33.50 -18.31
C ALA A 12 55.46 -34.11 -17.29
N CYS A 13 54.45 -34.82 -17.83
CA CYS A 13 53.24 -35.33 -17.18
C CYS A 13 53.42 -36.60 -16.30
N VAL A 14 52.48 -36.81 -15.37
CA VAL A 14 51.74 -38.09 -15.21
C VAL A 14 50.26 -37.76 -14.96
N LEU A 15 49.35 -38.56 -15.52
CA LEU A 15 47.90 -38.50 -15.30
C LEU A 15 47.46 -39.66 -14.39
N VAL A 16 46.66 -39.38 -13.35
CA VAL A 16 45.65 -40.32 -12.82
C VAL A 16 44.43 -39.50 -12.37
N SER A 17 43.24 -39.89 -12.82
CA SER A 17 41.97 -39.27 -12.44
C SER A 17 41.32 -40.01 -11.26
N LEU A 18 40.82 -39.29 -10.27
CA LEU A 18 39.77 -39.74 -9.35
C LEU A 18 38.77 -38.60 -9.12
N ALA A 19 37.50 -38.95 -8.91
CA ALA A 19 36.39 -38.01 -8.96
C ALA A 19 36.08 -37.35 -7.61
N VAL A 20 35.64 -36.10 -7.67
CA VAL A 20 34.88 -35.40 -6.63
C VAL A 20 33.78 -34.60 -7.33
N GLU A 21 32.52 -34.82 -6.94
CA GLU A 21 31.35 -34.18 -7.54
C GLU A 21 31.06 -32.81 -6.89
N PRO A 22 30.50 -31.83 -7.63
CA PRO A 22 30.07 -30.57 -7.05
C PRO A 22 28.80 -30.76 -6.20
N ARG A 23 28.71 -30.06 -5.07
CA ARG A 23 27.49 -30.01 -4.25
C ARG A 23 26.64 -28.80 -4.61
N ASP A 24 25.67 -29.00 -5.49
CA ASP A 24 24.50 -28.13 -5.55
C ASP A 24 23.58 -28.42 -4.36
N SER A 25 23.03 -27.38 -3.72
CA SER A 25 22.12 -27.50 -2.57
C SER A 25 21.26 -26.25 -2.40
N ALA A 26 20.50 -25.88 -3.44
CA ALA A 26 19.34 -25.01 -3.29
C ALA A 26 18.13 -25.88 -2.89
N PRO A 27 17.32 -25.51 -1.88
CA PRO A 27 16.20 -26.31 -1.42
C PRO A 27 15.04 -26.25 -2.43
N THR A 28 14.91 -27.28 -3.25
CA THR A 28 13.72 -27.50 -4.09
C THR A 28 12.55 -27.98 -3.23
N ALA A 29 11.55 -27.11 -3.02
CA ALA A 29 10.30 -27.50 -2.38
C ALA A 29 9.45 -28.37 -3.34
N GLU A 30 9.53 -29.70 -3.19
CA GLU A 30 8.69 -30.62 -3.96
C GLU A 30 7.22 -30.55 -3.50
N PHE A 31 6.37 -29.94 -4.32
CA PHE A 31 4.92 -30.03 -4.16
C PHE A 31 4.43 -31.39 -4.68
N SER A 32 4.01 -32.29 -3.77
CA SER A 32 3.29 -33.50 -4.14
C SER A 32 2.40 -34.06 -3.03
N ASN A 33 1.14 -34.31 -3.39
CA ASN A 33 0.20 -35.25 -2.75
C ASN A 33 -0.24 -34.96 -1.30
N ILE A 34 -1.24 -34.09 -1.13
CA ILE A 34 -2.30 -34.32 -0.13
C ILE A 34 -3.60 -34.58 -0.88
N VAL A 35 -4.16 -35.78 -0.70
CA VAL A 35 -5.47 -36.16 -1.26
C VAL A 35 -6.55 -35.87 -0.22
N GLY A 36 -7.29 -34.78 -0.41
CA GLY A 36 -8.40 -34.38 0.45
C GLY A 36 -9.52 -33.75 -0.38
N ALA A 37 -10.45 -34.57 -0.88
CA ALA A 37 -11.53 -34.10 -1.72
C ALA A 37 -12.69 -33.53 -0.88
N SER A 38 -12.85 -32.21 -0.90
CA SER A 38 -14.08 -31.50 -0.51
C SER A 38 -14.65 -30.77 -1.72
N THR A 39 -15.97 -30.68 -1.81
CA THR A 39 -16.68 -30.06 -2.93
C THR A 39 -16.39 -28.57 -3.07
N PRO A 40 -16.41 -28.00 -4.29
CA PRO A 40 -16.25 -26.56 -4.49
C PRO A 40 -17.47 -25.82 -3.95
N SER A 41 -17.37 -25.35 -2.70
CA SER A 41 -18.17 -24.23 -2.23
C SER A 41 -17.98 -23.05 -3.19
N ARG A 42 -19.07 -22.35 -3.53
CA ARG A 42 -18.98 -21.14 -4.34
C ARG A 42 -18.01 -20.17 -3.68
N ILE A 43 -17.09 -19.62 -4.46
CA ILE A 43 -16.33 -18.43 -4.05
C ILE A 43 -17.37 -17.34 -3.82
N VAL A 44 -17.57 -16.98 -2.54
CA VAL A 44 -18.27 -15.75 -2.17
C VAL A 44 -17.34 -14.61 -2.58
N GLY A 45 -17.89 -13.56 -3.17
CA GLY A 45 -17.10 -12.39 -3.57
C GLY A 45 -16.31 -11.89 -2.37
N VAL A 46 -14.99 -11.80 -2.54
CA VAL A 46 -14.10 -11.24 -1.52
C VAL A 46 -14.34 -9.74 -1.55
N ASP A 47 -14.86 -9.19 -0.46
CA ASP A 47 -14.82 -7.75 -0.30
C ASP A 47 -13.36 -7.32 -0.01
N LYS A 48 -12.98 -6.21 -0.62
CA LYS A 48 -11.61 -5.70 -0.75
C LYS A 48 -11.37 -4.44 0.04
N GLN A 49 -12.45 -3.76 0.43
CA GLN A 49 -12.41 -2.69 1.42
C GLN A 49 -12.93 -3.19 2.75
N ALA A 50 -13.90 -4.09 2.73
CA ALA A 50 -14.22 -4.92 3.88
C ALA A 50 -13.40 -6.21 3.82
N VAL A 51 -12.38 -6.29 4.68
CA VAL A 51 -12.49 -7.15 5.88
C VAL A 51 -13.73 -8.03 5.83
N ARG A 52 -13.56 -9.37 5.81
CA ARG A 52 -14.67 -10.35 5.88
C ARG A 52 -15.74 -9.79 6.81
N THR A 53 -16.97 -9.57 6.34
CA THR A 53 -17.95 -8.69 7.02
C THR A 53 -18.57 -9.36 8.26
N LYS A 54 -17.69 -9.63 9.22
CA LYS A 54 -17.85 -10.14 10.56
C LYS A 54 -18.60 -9.05 11.35
N PRO A 55 -19.81 -9.31 11.88
CA PRO A 55 -20.54 -8.29 12.63
C PRO A 55 -19.78 -7.97 13.92
N GLY A 56 -19.55 -6.67 14.17
CA GLY A 56 -18.78 -6.17 15.29
C GLY A 56 -19.39 -6.45 16.67
N ALA A 57 -18.65 -6.06 17.71
CA ALA A 57 -18.98 -6.39 19.10
C ALA A 57 -20.34 -5.83 19.56
N GLY A 58 -20.98 -6.54 20.49
CA GLY A 58 -22.21 -6.08 21.15
C GLY A 58 -21.92 -5.01 22.21
N ALA A 59 -22.80 -4.02 22.31
CA ALA A 59 -22.65 -2.89 23.24
C ALA A 59 -22.51 -3.33 24.71
N VAL A 60 -21.58 -2.69 25.41
CA VAL A 60 -21.27 -2.91 26.83
C VAL A 60 -21.75 -1.70 27.66
N VAL A 61 -21.89 -1.86 28.98
CA VAL A 61 -22.29 -0.77 29.89
C VAL A 61 -21.06 -0.13 30.50
N GLY A 62 -20.81 1.13 30.15
CA GLY A 62 -19.62 1.89 30.54
C GLY A 62 -19.83 3.42 30.52
N ASN A 63 -18.73 4.15 30.66
CA ASN A 63 -18.70 5.60 30.41
C ASN A 63 -18.15 5.87 29.00
N ASP A 64 -19.01 5.75 28.00
CA ASP A 64 -18.68 6.01 26.60
C ASP A 64 -19.13 7.42 26.21
N SER A 65 -18.51 8.42 26.86
CA SER A 65 -18.82 9.84 26.65
C SER A 65 -17.89 10.54 25.67
N CYS A 66 -16.86 9.84 25.17
CA CYS A 66 -16.04 10.29 24.06
C CYS A 66 -16.78 10.19 22.72
N ARG A 67 -16.23 10.84 21.67
CA ARG A 67 -16.73 10.73 20.29
C ARG A 67 -16.45 9.35 19.67
N TRP A 68 -15.30 8.76 19.98
CA TRP A 68 -14.76 7.58 19.30
C TRP A 68 -15.15 6.26 19.98
N ALA A 69 -15.55 6.30 21.26
CA ALA A 69 -15.97 5.13 22.01
C ALA A 69 -17.09 4.33 21.29
N ASN A 70 -16.92 3.01 21.20
CA ASN A 70 -17.67 2.07 20.35
C ASN A 70 -17.28 2.09 18.86
N ASP A 71 -16.02 2.41 18.52
CA ASP A 71 -15.44 2.18 17.18
C ASP A 71 -14.52 0.94 17.09
N ASN A 72 -14.28 0.27 18.23
CA ASN A 72 -13.43 -0.90 18.48
C ASN A 72 -11.96 -0.62 18.84
N GLU A 73 -11.43 0.59 18.69
CA GLU A 73 -10.08 0.95 19.16
C GLU A 73 -10.12 1.58 20.56
N CYS A 74 -9.15 1.23 21.41
CA CYS A 74 -9.06 1.85 22.74
C CYS A 74 -8.40 3.23 22.63
N ASP A 75 -9.06 4.25 23.16
CA ASP A 75 -8.65 5.66 22.98
C ASP A 75 -8.19 6.37 24.26
N ASP A 76 -8.25 5.72 25.42
CA ASP A 76 -7.79 6.29 26.69
C ASP A 76 -6.27 6.56 26.70
N PRO A 77 -5.77 7.71 27.23
CA PRO A 77 -4.40 8.16 27.02
C PRO A 77 -3.29 7.38 27.76
N ASP A 78 -3.62 6.45 28.65
CA ASP A 78 -2.65 5.58 29.33
C ASP A 78 -2.33 4.30 28.55
N ILE A 79 -3.32 3.71 27.85
CA ILE A 79 -3.21 2.42 27.14
C ILE A 79 -3.64 2.47 25.67
N GLY A 80 -4.56 3.36 25.33
CA GLY A 80 -5.14 3.62 24.02
C GLY A 80 -4.42 4.72 23.23
N THR A 81 -5.02 5.19 22.13
CA THR A 81 -4.43 6.23 21.25
C THR A 81 -4.23 7.59 21.94
N GLY A 82 -5.06 7.91 22.95
CA GLY A 82 -5.12 9.22 23.60
C GLY A 82 -6.04 10.23 22.92
N ALA A 83 -6.87 9.83 21.96
CA ALA A 83 -7.89 10.70 21.37
C ALA A 83 -9.09 10.95 22.30
N CYS A 84 -9.28 10.16 23.37
CA CYS A 84 -10.30 10.35 24.40
C CYS A 84 -9.75 10.90 25.72
N THR A 85 -10.66 11.37 26.59
CA THR A 85 -10.33 11.70 27.98
C THR A 85 -10.32 10.42 28.81
N GLN A 86 -9.40 10.30 29.78
CA GLN A 86 -9.25 9.12 30.62
C GLN A 86 -10.58 8.59 31.20
N GLY A 87 -10.91 7.33 30.87
CA GLY A 87 -12.13 6.63 31.26
C GLY A 87 -13.39 7.11 30.53
N THR A 88 -13.27 7.77 29.37
CA THR A 88 -14.43 8.20 28.53
C THR A 88 -14.62 7.39 27.24
N ASP A 89 -13.68 6.48 26.96
CA ASP A 89 -13.91 5.27 26.20
C ASP A 89 -13.74 4.08 27.17
N TYR A 90 -14.87 3.52 27.62
CA TYR A 90 -14.84 2.34 28.49
C TYR A 90 -15.01 1.06 27.68
N SER A 91 -15.95 1.07 26.74
CA SER A 91 -16.34 -0.15 26.02
C SER A 91 -15.17 -0.74 25.24
N ASP A 92 -14.32 0.04 24.58
CA ASP A 92 -13.25 -0.52 23.75
C ASP A 92 -11.98 -0.80 24.57
N CYS A 93 -11.63 0.09 25.50
CA CYS A 93 -10.53 -0.15 26.45
C CYS A 93 -10.75 -1.28 27.48
N ARG A 94 -11.98 -1.84 27.64
CA ARG A 94 -12.32 -2.81 28.71
C ARG A 94 -11.39 -4.02 28.77
N ALA A 95 -11.05 -4.60 27.61
CA ALA A 95 -10.37 -5.89 27.53
C ALA A 95 -8.86 -5.74 27.75
N MET A 96 -8.27 -4.66 27.22
CA MET A 96 -6.89 -4.27 27.54
C MET A 96 -6.70 -4.06 29.05
N ARG A 97 -7.68 -3.43 29.73
CA ARG A 97 -7.65 -3.25 31.20
C ARG A 97 -7.83 -4.55 31.98
N ALA A 98 -8.53 -5.53 31.41
CA ALA A 98 -8.65 -6.88 31.97
C ALA A 98 -7.40 -7.77 31.72
N GLY A 99 -6.53 -7.37 30.79
CA GLY A 99 -5.29 -8.08 30.43
C GLY A 99 -5.44 -9.06 29.27
N ASP A 100 -6.31 -8.75 28.31
CA ASP A 100 -6.68 -9.48 27.08
C ASP A 100 -7.56 -10.73 27.29
N ASP A 101 -8.58 -10.90 26.45
CA ASP A 101 -9.45 -12.09 26.44
C ASP A 101 -9.88 -12.54 25.02
N ASP A 102 -10.63 -13.64 24.94
CA ASP A 102 -11.24 -14.13 23.70
C ASP A 102 -12.76 -13.84 23.69
N SER A 103 -13.21 -12.67 24.17
CA SER A 103 -14.65 -12.35 24.24
C SER A 103 -15.28 -12.05 22.88
N CYS A 104 -14.48 -11.85 21.82
CA CYS A 104 -14.99 -11.77 20.45
C CYS A 104 -15.37 -13.15 19.91
N GLN A 105 -16.47 -13.22 19.16
CA GLN A 105 -16.98 -14.46 18.56
C GLN A 105 -16.02 -15.10 17.53
N TRP A 106 -15.04 -14.34 17.04
CA TRP A 106 -14.10 -14.74 15.98
C TRP A 106 -12.68 -15.02 16.47
N ALA A 107 -12.39 -14.81 17.76
CA ALA A 107 -11.08 -14.80 18.40
C ALA A 107 -10.25 -16.11 18.35
N ARG A 108 -10.66 -17.08 17.54
CA ARG A 108 -10.14 -18.45 17.43
C ARG A 108 -10.36 -19.04 16.02
N ASP A 109 -10.48 -18.20 14.97
CA ASP A 109 -10.69 -18.65 13.59
C ASP A 109 -9.40 -18.70 12.73
N GLY A 110 -8.28 -18.23 13.28
CA GLY A 110 -6.95 -18.27 12.69
C GLY A 110 -6.54 -16.98 11.95
N GLU A 111 -7.37 -15.94 11.99
CA GLU A 111 -7.13 -14.62 11.41
C GLU A 111 -7.25 -13.56 12.52
N CYS A 112 -6.20 -12.75 12.75
CA CYS A 112 -6.24 -11.71 13.78
C CYS A 112 -7.27 -10.63 13.41
N ASP A 113 -8.21 -10.37 14.31
CA ASP A 113 -9.41 -9.57 14.05
C ASP A 113 -9.46 -8.21 14.78
N GLU A 114 -8.41 -7.82 15.50
CA GLU A 114 -8.32 -6.50 16.14
C GLU A 114 -8.14 -5.35 15.12
N PRO A 115 -8.50 -4.10 15.45
CA PRO A 115 -8.41 -2.97 14.52
C PRO A 115 -6.98 -2.65 14.06
N ASN A 116 -6.90 -1.94 12.94
CA ASN A 116 -5.71 -1.39 12.27
C ASN A 116 -4.69 -2.41 11.73
N PHE A 117 -4.28 -3.42 12.50
CA PHE A 117 -3.29 -4.44 12.07
C PHE A 117 -3.91 -5.82 11.81
N GLY A 118 -5.04 -6.13 12.43
CA GLY A 118 -5.90 -7.25 12.10
C GLY A 118 -7.05 -6.81 11.19
N THR A 119 -8.17 -7.54 11.22
CA THR A 119 -9.36 -7.18 10.43
C THR A 119 -10.21 -6.06 11.03
N GLY A 120 -10.16 -5.81 12.34
CA GLY A 120 -11.08 -4.88 13.02
C GLY A 120 -12.52 -5.41 13.21
N ALA A 121 -12.75 -6.70 13.02
CA ALA A 121 -14.00 -7.38 13.36
C ALA A 121 -14.26 -7.49 14.87
N CYS A 122 -13.21 -7.40 15.68
CA CYS A 122 -13.23 -7.53 17.13
C CYS A 122 -12.79 -6.22 17.80
N THR A 123 -13.36 -5.93 18.98
CA THR A 123 -12.84 -4.89 19.89
C THR A 123 -11.38 -5.18 20.23
N GLN A 124 -10.54 -4.15 20.31
CA GLN A 124 -9.14 -4.28 20.68
C GLN A 124 -8.97 -5.08 22.00
N ALA A 125 -8.00 -6.00 22.01
CA ALA A 125 -7.76 -7.01 23.05
C ALA A 125 -8.88 -8.03 23.35
N THR A 126 -9.88 -8.20 22.47
CA THR A 126 -10.90 -9.27 22.57
C THR A 126 -10.67 -10.46 21.63
N ASP A 127 -9.57 -10.44 20.87
CA ASP A 127 -9.01 -11.56 20.12
C ASP A 127 -7.60 -11.89 20.62
N ARG A 128 -7.53 -12.44 21.83
CA ARG A 128 -6.25 -12.82 22.44
C ARG A 128 -5.58 -13.99 21.73
N THR A 129 -6.32 -15.01 21.30
CA THR A 129 -5.71 -16.24 20.78
C THR A 129 -5.04 -16.02 19.43
N ASP A 130 -5.64 -15.24 18.51
CA ASP A 130 -5.07 -15.04 17.17
C ASP A 130 -4.26 -13.73 17.05
N CYS A 131 -4.62 -12.63 17.74
CA CYS A 131 -3.79 -11.41 17.78
C CYS A 131 -2.71 -11.37 18.87
N GLY A 132 -2.76 -12.23 19.90
CA GLY A 132 -1.94 -12.08 21.12
C GLY A 132 -0.41 -12.08 20.92
N ALA A 133 0.09 -12.67 19.83
CA ALA A 133 1.51 -12.65 19.48
C ALA A 133 1.99 -11.29 18.90
N ILE A 134 1.05 -10.49 18.36
CA ILE A 134 1.29 -9.20 17.70
C ILE A 134 0.66 -8.01 18.44
N ALA A 135 -0.01 -8.27 19.58
CA ALA A 135 -0.59 -7.27 20.49
C ALA A 135 0.35 -6.10 20.88
N TRP A 136 1.67 -6.26 20.74
CA TRP A 136 2.64 -5.19 20.91
C TRP A 136 2.51 -4.05 19.89
N MET A 137 1.84 -4.28 18.75
CA MET A 137 1.54 -3.31 17.69
C MET A 137 0.36 -2.39 18.01
N ARG A 138 -0.50 -2.73 19.00
CA ARG A 138 -1.66 -1.91 19.39
C ARG A 138 -1.24 -0.49 19.72
N ASN A 139 -1.91 0.47 19.11
CA ASN A 139 -1.74 1.90 19.40
C ASN A 139 -0.29 2.37 19.16
N GLN A 140 0.47 1.64 18.34
CA GLN A 140 1.82 1.98 17.86
C GLN A 140 1.76 2.42 16.41
N ASN A 141 2.49 3.48 16.06
CA ASN A 141 2.67 3.89 14.69
C ASN A 141 4.10 4.40 14.45
N ASP A 142 4.38 4.77 13.21
CA ASP A 142 5.66 5.29 12.72
C ASP A 142 5.55 6.77 12.32
N SER A 143 4.66 7.53 12.97
CA SER A 143 4.39 8.94 12.63
C SER A 143 5.51 9.92 12.98
N CYS A 144 6.52 9.52 13.75
CA CYS A 144 7.70 10.34 13.97
C CYS A 144 8.47 10.56 12.66
N ALA A 145 9.12 11.72 12.52
CA ALA A 145 9.89 12.04 11.31
C ALA A 145 11.14 11.17 11.13
N THR A 146 11.60 10.49 12.18
CA THR A 146 12.82 9.68 12.20
C THR A 146 12.60 8.16 12.29
N SER A 147 11.35 7.70 12.31
CA SER A 147 10.89 6.30 12.54
C SER A 147 11.40 5.21 11.58
N PHE A 148 12.33 5.54 10.68
CA PHE A 148 12.97 4.59 9.77
C PHE A 148 14.50 4.83 9.67
N ASN A 149 15.14 5.43 10.68
CA ASN A 149 16.58 5.74 10.72
C ASN A 149 17.46 4.64 11.36
N GLY A 150 16.84 3.62 11.98
CA GLY A 150 17.50 2.51 12.68
C GLY A 150 17.84 2.78 14.16
N VAL A 151 17.28 3.82 14.77
CA VAL A 151 17.55 4.24 16.16
C VAL A 151 16.25 4.57 16.88
N CYS A 152 15.94 3.78 17.91
CA CYS A 152 14.80 4.05 18.81
C CYS A 152 14.91 5.43 19.49
N GLU A 153 14.00 6.33 19.15
CA GLU A 153 13.95 7.72 19.61
C GLU A 153 12.70 8.06 20.46
N GLU A 154 11.99 7.08 21.01
CA GLU A 154 10.88 7.36 21.93
C GLU A 154 11.33 7.81 23.34
N GLN A 155 10.75 8.90 23.83
CA GLN A 155 10.97 9.42 25.19
C GLN A 155 10.64 8.40 26.30
N ALA A 156 9.71 7.47 26.07
CA ALA A 156 9.38 6.40 27.02
C ALA A 156 10.50 5.36 27.17
N ARG A 157 11.45 5.29 26.21
CA ARG A 157 12.54 4.30 26.15
C ARG A 157 13.93 4.92 26.36
N GLY A 158 14.07 6.24 26.33
CA GLY A 158 15.35 6.92 26.50
C GLY A 158 15.28 8.45 26.40
N ARG A 159 16.37 9.06 25.92
CA ARG A 159 16.46 10.51 25.65
C ARG A 159 16.22 10.82 24.17
N GLY A 160 15.21 10.20 23.59
CA GLY A 160 14.87 10.35 22.18
C GLY A 160 13.99 11.58 21.90
N SER A 161 13.83 11.89 20.61
CA SER A 161 13.09 13.05 20.12
C SER A 161 11.60 12.78 19.83
N CYS A 162 11.23 11.53 19.56
CA CYS A 162 9.87 11.11 19.22
C CYS A 162 8.93 11.08 20.43
N ALA A 163 7.64 11.28 20.17
CA ALA A 163 6.60 11.00 21.16
C ALA A 163 6.51 9.48 21.42
N PRO A 164 6.03 9.03 22.59
CA PRO A 164 5.76 7.61 22.82
C PRO A 164 4.84 7.03 21.74
N ARG A 165 5.11 5.81 21.30
CA ARG A 165 4.35 5.05 20.29
C ARG A 165 4.31 5.65 18.88
N THR A 166 5.34 6.42 18.51
CA THR A 166 5.46 7.05 17.17
C THR A 166 6.71 6.62 16.38
N ASP A 167 7.50 5.70 16.94
CA ASP A 167 8.68 5.11 16.32
C ASP A 167 8.68 3.58 16.55
N ARG A 168 7.56 2.96 16.15
CA ARG A 168 7.32 1.50 16.26
C ARG A 168 8.42 0.69 15.56
N SER A 169 8.82 1.11 14.37
CA SER A 169 9.70 0.38 13.46
C SER A 169 11.13 0.25 13.96
N ASP A 170 11.68 1.27 14.62
CA ASP A 170 13.05 1.22 15.14
C ASP A 170 13.10 1.04 16.67
N CYS A 171 12.00 1.26 17.42
CA CYS A 171 11.89 0.88 18.84
C CYS A 171 11.41 -0.54 19.12
N HIS A 172 10.70 -1.21 18.21
CA HIS A 172 10.25 -2.60 18.39
C HIS A 172 10.89 -3.55 17.38
N SER A 173 10.45 -3.49 16.13
CA SER A 173 10.81 -4.42 15.07
C SER A 173 10.32 -3.93 13.71
N ARG A 174 11.03 -4.34 12.65
CA ARG A 174 10.52 -4.28 11.28
C ARG A 174 9.67 -5.48 10.90
N GLU A 175 9.69 -6.58 11.66
CA GLU A 175 8.81 -7.73 11.38
C GLU A 175 7.34 -7.33 11.47
N ARG A 176 6.51 -7.92 10.60
CA ARG A 176 5.08 -7.63 10.45
C ARG A 176 4.30 -8.91 10.14
N PRO A 177 3.07 -9.06 10.66
CA PRO A 177 2.18 -10.13 10.23
C PRO A 177 1.72 -9.87 8.78
N MET A 178 1.58 -10.92 7.98
CA MET A 178 1.10 -10.81 6.59
C MET A 178 -0.44 -10.78 6.56
N THR A 179 -1.04 -9.67 6.99
CA THR A 179 -2.51 -9.52 7.11
C THR A 179 -3.13 -8.87 5.87
N ILE A 180 -4.45 -8.67 5.93
CA ILE A 180 -5.27 -8.06 4.86
C ILE A 180 -5.20 -6.52 4.84
N THR A 181 -4.90 -5.90 5.98
CA THR A 181 -4.95 -4.43 6.20
C THR A 181 -3.61 -3.72 5.98
N ASP A 182 -2.50 -4.43 6.16
CA ASP A 182 -1.13 -3.92 6.11
C ASP A 182 -0.28 -4.84 5.20
N HIS A 183 0.10 -4.38 4.00
CA HIS A 183 0.73 -5.21 2.98
C HIS A 183 2.25 -5.32 3.19
N PHE A 184 2.67 -6.13 4.17
CA PHE A 184 4.09 -6.38 4.44
C PHE A 184 4.50 -7.80 4.05
N PHE A 185 5.68 -7.96 3.43
CA PHE A 185 6.22 -9.29 3.07
C PHE A 185 6.91 -9.99 4.25
N GLY A 186 6.22 -10.01 5.40
CA GLY A 186 6.76 -10.43 6.71
C GLY A 186 7.61 -9.37 7.41
N ARG A 187 8.04 -8.33 6.69
CA ARG A 187 8.90 -7.25 7.18
C ARG A 187 8.56 -5.92 6.50
N ASP A 188 8.78 -4.82 7.20
CA ASP A 188 8.62 -3.43 6.76
C ASP A 188 9.96 -2.88 6.24
N ASP A 189 10.15 -3.01 4.93
CA ASP A 189 11.31 -2.55 4.15
C ASP A 189 11.17 -1.11 3.64
N ARG A 190 10.08 -0.41 3.99
CA ARG A 190 9.90 1.01 3.68
C ARG A 190 10.96 1.86 4.38
N VAL A 191 11.18 3.04 3.79
CA VAL A 191 12.02 4.11 4.34
C VAL A 191 11.30 5.46 4.27
N ARG A 192 11.68 6.43 5.12
CA ARG A 192 11.27 7.82 4.93
C ARG A 192 11.89 8.39 3.66
N VAL A 193 11.07 8.83 2.71
CA VAL A 193 11.55 9.36 1.43
C VAL A 193 11.69 10.89 1.45
N ASN A 194 12.79 11.41 0.91
CA ASN A 194 13.00 12.85 0.85
C ASN A 194 12.15 13.48 -0.27
N ALA A 195 10.99 14.02 0.09
CA ALA A 195 10.02 14.62 -0.81
C ALA A 195 10.51 15.81 -1.66
N GLN A 196 11.72 16.34 -1.44
CA GLN A 196 12.34 17.36 -2.31
C GLN A 196 13.12 16.75 -3.50
N GLN A 197 13.38 15.44 -3.48
CA GLN A 197 14.15 14.72 -4.50
C GLN A 197 13.24 14.01 -5.50
N ALA A 198 13.73 13.71 -6.70
CA ALA A 198 13.02 12.86 -7.66
C ALA A 198 13.29 11.37 -7.32
N PRO A 199 12.27 10.48 -7.38
CA PRO A 199 10.93 10.72 -7.93
C PRO A 199 9.93 11.36 -6.96
N TRP A 200 10.20 11.31 -5.66
CA TRP A 200 9.27 11.64 -4.56
C TRP A 200 8.58 13.01 -4.68
N ARG A 201 9.28 14.03 -5.20
CA ARG A 201 8.72 15.38 -5.40
C ARG A 201 7.60 15.47 -6.46
N PHE A 202 7.42 14.43 -7.27
CA PHE A 202 6.29 14.32 -8.20
C PHE A 202 5.00 13.86 -7.48
N MET A 203 5.11 13.30 -6.29
CA MET A 203 4.00 12.74 -5.51
C MET A 203 3.39 13.78 -4.57
N GLY A 204 2.21 13.45 -4.05
CA GLY A 204 1.51 14.23 -3.04
C GLY A 204 0.24 13.53 -2.59
N ARG A 205 -0.33 14.02 -1.49
CA ARG A 205 -1.64 13.56 -1.01
C ARG A 205 -2.72 14.04 -1.96
N PHE A 206 -3.62 13.15 -2.34
CA PHE A 206 -4.91 13.51 -2.92
C PHE A 206 -6.00 13.28 -1.87
N THR A 207 -6.83 14.30 -1.64
CA THR A 207 -8.01 14.19 -0.78
C THR A 207 -9.25 14.45 -1.61
N ASN A 208 -10.19 13.51 -1.65
CA ASN A 208 -11.41 13.66 -2.45
C ASN A 208 -12.46 14.53 -1.74
N ALA A 209 -13.55 14.85 -2.44
CA ALA A 209 -14.59 15.75 -1.92
C ALA A 209 -15.29 15.25 -0.64
N ASP A 210 -15.24 13.94 -0.37
CA ASP A 210 -15.85 13.31 0.81
C ASP A 210 -14.85 13.14 1.97
N GLY A 211 -13.59 13.57 1.77
CA GLY A 211 -12.54 13.62 2.80
C GLY A 211 -11.60 12.42 2.84
N GLU A 212 -11.79 11.42 1.97
CA GLU A 212 -10.93 10.24 1.86
C GLU A 212 -9.52 10.61 1.37
N MET A 213 -8.51 9.90 1.85
CA MET A 213 -7.09 10.18 1.60
C MET A 213 -6.44 9.08 0.77
N CYS A 214 -5.85 9.48 -0.35
CA CYS A 214 -5.03 8.64 -1.23
C CYS A 214 -3.70 9.33 -1.58
N THR A 215 -2.84 8.60 -2.27
CA THR A 215 -1.65 9.15 -2.94
C THR A 215 -1.93 9.42 -4.42
N ALA A 216 -1.25 10.41 -5.00
CA ALA A 216 -1.26 10.66 -6.44
C ALA A 216 0.11 11.12 -6.95
N THR A 217 0.41 10.85 -8.23
CA THR A 217 1.69 11.18 -8.88
C THR A 217 1.51 12.10 -10.09
N LEU A 218 2.25 13.20 -10.17
CA LEU A 218 2.32 14.07 -11.36
C LEU A 218 2.93 13.31 -12.55
N VAL A 219 2.16 13.18 -13.62
CA VAL A 219 2.52 12.53 -14.91
C VAL A 219 2.47 13.48 -16.10
N ALA A 220 2.04 14.73 -15.90
CA ALA A 220 2.24 15.84 -16.82
C ALA A 220 2.27 17.17 -16.04
N ARG A 221 2.42 18.29 -16.76
CA ARG A 221 2.41 19.66 -16.21
C ARG A 221 1.31 19.91 -15.17
N ASN A 222 0.09 19.45 -15.45
CA ASN A 222 -1.09 19.59 -14.57
C ASN A 222 -1.95 18.31 -14.53
N VAL A 223 -1.36 17.13 -14.73
CA VAL A 223 -2.07 15.84 -14.67
C VAL A 223 -1.46 14.95 -13.61
N LEU A 224 -2.32 14.41 -12.75
CA LEU A 224 -2.03 13.37 -11.79
C LEU A 224 -2.47 12.01 -12.33
N ALA A 225 -1.78 10.94 -11.93
CA ALA A 225 -2.26 9.57 -11.94
C ALA A 225 -2.52 9.11 -10.49
N THR A 226 -3.61 8.38 -10.28
CA THR A 226 -4.03 7.77 -9.01
C THR A 226 -5.00 6.61 -9.31
N ALA A 227 -5.54 5.93 -8.30
CA ALA A 227 -6.54 4.87 -8.49
C ALA A 227 -7.93 5.46 -8.85
N ALA A 228 -8.82 4.64 -9.41
CA ALA A 228 -10.20 5.09 -9.69
C ALA A 228 -11.04 5.12 -8.41
N HIS A 229 -10.84 4.21 -7.47
CA HIS A 229 -11.53 4.20 -6.18
C HIS A 229 -11.29 5.52 -5.41
N CYS A 230 -10.07 6.05 -5.41
CA CYS A 230 -9.73 7.33 -4.77
C CYS A 230 -10.55 8.55 -5.22
N ILE A 231 -11.25 8.49 -6.37
CA ILE A 231 -12.17 9.53 -6.83
C ILE A 231 -13.64 9.09 -6.95
N HIS A 232 -13.96 7.86 -6.56
CA HIS A 232 -15.33 7.31 -6.58
C HIS A 232 -15.77 6.89 -5.18
N THR A 233 -17.08 6.86 -4.97
CA THR A 233 -17.71 6.10 -3.91
C THR A 233 -18.77 5.18 -4.51
N ASP A 234 -19.49 4.47 -3.65
CA ASP A 234 -20.71 3.71 -3.98
C ASP A 234 -21.82 4.57 -4.65
N HIS A 235 -21.67 5.90 -4.66
CA HIS A 235 -22.58 6.86 -5.29
C HIS A 235 -22.06 7.42 -6.64
N GLY A 236 -20.90 6.96 -7.12
CA GLY A 236 -20.28 7.40 -8.36
C GLY A 236 -19.06 8.31 -8.11
N VAL A 237 -18.71 9.14 -9.09
CA VAL A 237 -17.54 10.04 -8.97
C VAL A 237 -17.82 11.15 -7.96
N THR A 238 -16.90 11.33 -7.01
CA THR A 238 -16.94 12.38 -5.98
C THR A 238 -16.91 13.78 -6.59
N GLY A 239 -17.32 14.81 -5.84
CA GLY A 239 -17.47 16.18 -6.36
C GLY A 239 -16.19 16.90 -6.82
N GLY A 240 -15.04 16.24 -6.77
CA GLY A 240 -13.71 16.79 -7.02
C GLY A 240 -12.73 16.31 -5.94
N GLY A 241 -11.69 17.11 -5.70
CA GLY A 241 -10.69 16.85 -4.67
C GLY A 241 -9.57 17.89 -4.72
N GLU A 242 -8.63 17.76 -3.80
CA GLU A 242 -7.48 18.64 -3.64
C GLU A 242 -6.18 17.83 -3.56
N PHE A 243 -5.15 18.29 -4.26
CA PHE A 243 -3.82 17.70 -4.27
C PHE A 243 -2.84 18.59 -3.50
N ALA A 244 -2.24 18.04 -2.46
CA ALA A 244 -1.21 18.66 -1.64
C ALA A 244 0.17 18.02 -1.96
N PRO A 245 1.08 18.73 -2.66
CA PRO A 245 2.35 18.14 -3.10
C PRO A 245 3.28 17.81 -1.92
N ALA A 246 3.93 16.64 -1.96
CA ALA A 246 4.85 16.24 -0.89
C ALA A 246 6.07 17.18 -0.77
N ALA A 247 6.50 17.78 -1.88
CA ALA A 247 7.53 18.83 -1.89
C ALA A 247 7.07 20.19 -1.32
N GLY A 248 5.78 20.33 -0.97
CA GLY A 248 5.18 21.56 -0.47
C GLY A 248 4.94 22.64 -1.53
N GLY A 249 4.32 23.74 -1.10
CA GLY A 249 3.85 24.85 -1.95
C GLY A 249 2.32 24.94 -1.95
N PRO A 250 1.69 25.55 -2.97
CA PRO A 250 0.24 25.63 -3.05
C PRO A 250 -0.36 24.25 -3.37
N ASN A 251 -1.45 23.93 -2.67
CA ASN A 251 -2.35 22.85 -3.08
C ASN A 251 -3.07 23.23 -4.37
N ALA A 252 -3.49 22.25 -5.17
CA ALA A 252 -4.22 22.46 -6.42
C ALA A 252 -5.46 21.57 -6.49
N ARG A 253 -6.55 22.12 -7.04
CA ARG A 253 -7.86 21.47 -7.03
C ARG A 253 -8.08 20.68 -8.32
N ALA A 254 -8.68 19.51 -8.19
CA ALA A 254 -9.11 18.68 -9.30
C ALA A 254 -10.25 19.36 -10.10
N VAL A 255 -10.07 19.53 -11.40
CA VAL A 255 -11.05 20.18 -12.29
C VAL A 255 -11.69 19.23 -13.31
N ALA A 256 -10.98 18.18 -13.70
CA ALA A 256 -11.52 17.13 -14.56
C ALA A 256 -10.83 15.78 -14.33
N TYR A 257 -11.48 14.70 -14.71
CA TYR A 257 -10.98 13.33 -14.57
C TYR A 257 -11.15 12.51 -15.85
N LEU A 258 -10.41 11.41 -15.97
CA LEU A 258 -10.60 10.35 -16.94
C LEU A 258 -10.33 9.01 -16.25
N VAL A 259 -11.28 8.08 -16.39
CA VAL A 259 -11.28 6.73 -15.85
C VAL A 259 -11.83 5.77 -16.90
N ASN A 260 -11.73 4.46 -16.69
CA ASN A 260 -12.43 3.52 -17.57
C ASN A 260 -13.95 3.65 -17.40
N GLN A 261 -14.70 3.77 -18.50
CA GLN A 261 -16.17 3.90 -18.46
C GLN A 261 -16.90 2.66 -17.93
N ARG A 262 -16.21 1.54 -17.77
CA ARG A 262 -16.74 0.31 -17.16
C ARG A 262 -16.31 0.12 -15.70
N TYR A 263 -15.56 1.05 -15.12
CA TYR A 263 -15.23 1.01 -13.69
C TYR A 263 -16.53 1.16 -12.88
N ASN A 264 -16.70 0.33 -11.86
CA ASN A 264 -17.83 0.36 -10.95
C ASN A 264 -17.34 0.06 -9.54
N TYR A 265 -17.54 0.99 -8.61
CA TYR A 265 -17.01 0.90 -7.25
C TYR A 265 -17.40 -0.42 -6.57
N ARG A 266 -18.70 -0.75 -6.50
CA ARG A 266 -19.19 -1.97 -5.85
C ARG A 266 -18.66 -3.26 -6.49
N GLN A 267 -18.49 -3.32 -7.81
CA GLN A 267 -17.91 -4.50 -8.45
C GLN A 267 -16.41 -4.60 -8.14
N PHE A 268 -15.67 -3.49 -8.22
CA PHE A 268 -14.25 -3.44 -7.86
C PHE A 268 -14.01 -3.87 -6.42
N THR A 269 -14.83 -3.39 -5.47
CA THR A 269 -14.69 -3.77 -4.07
C THR A 269 -15.12 -5.20 -3.77
N THR A 270 -15.76 -5.95 -4.69
CA THR A 270 -16.28 -7.31 -4.39
C THR A 270 -15.86 -8.42 -5.35
N THR A 271 -15.16 -8.11 -6.46
CA THR A 271 -14.66 -9.09 -7.44
C THR A 271 -13.31 -8.70 -8.04
N ASP A 272 -12.53 -9.68 -8.53
CA ASP A 272 -11.25 -9.47 -9.23
C ASP A 272 -11.40 -9.09 -10.71
N GLU A 273 -12.64 -9.08 -11.21
CA GLU A 273 -12.95 -9.04 -12.65
C GLU A 273 -12.58 -7.71 -13.31
N ILE A 274 -12.47 -6.63 -12.53
CA ILE A 274 -12.27 -5.27 -13.02
C ILE A 274 -11.10 -4.51 -12.35
N ASP A 275 -10.18 -5.19 -11.64
CA ASP A 275 -9.02 -4.52 -11.01
C ASP A 275 -8.21 -3.69 -12.01
N GLY A 276 -7.99 -4.21 -13.23
CA GLY A 276 -7.31 -3.48 -14.32
C GLY A 276 -8.03 -2.20 -14.80
N LEU A 277 -9.21 -1.88 -14.26
CA LEU A 277 -9.94 -0.64 -14.53
C LEU A 277 -9.76 0.41 -13.41
N ASP A 278 -9.12 0.07 -12.30
CA ASP A 278 -8.93 0.94 -11.12
C ASP A 278 -7.80 1.97 -11.32
N TRP A 279 -7.95 2.83 -12.32
CA TRP A 279 -7.04 3.93 -12.60
C TRP A 279 -7.80 5.22 -12.91
N ALA A 280 -7.25 6.34 -12.46
CA ALA A 280 -7.70 7.68 -12.79
C ALA A 280 -6.55 8.57 -13.26
N LEU A 281 -6.79 9.33 -14.32
CA LEU A 281 -6.03 10.52 -14.63
C LEU A 281 -6.84 11.75 -14.19
N VAL A 282 -6.24 12.68 -13.46
CA VAL A 282 -6.91 13.87 -12.91
C VAL A 282 -6.19 15.14 -13.36
N ARG A 283 -6.90 16.06 -14.01
CA ARG A 283 -6.41 17.43 -14.29
C ARG A 283 -6.59 18.30 -13.05
N ILE A 284 -5.55 19.01 -12.65
CA ILE A 284 -5.57 20.04 -11.62
C ILE A 284 -5.54 21.46 -12.22
N ASP A 285 -6.01 22.46 -11.47
CA ASP A 285 -6.08 23.87 -11.92
C ASP A 285 -4.75 24.65 -11.90
N GLN A 286 -3.65 24.02 -11.47
CA GLN A 286 -2.31 24.62 -11.48
C GLN A 286 -1.29 23.71 -12.19
N PRO A 287 -0.35 24.26 -12.99
CA PRO A 287 0.69 23.50 -13.66
C PRO A 287 1.86 23.16 -12.72
N LEU A 288 1.58 22.44 -11.63
CA LEU A 288 2.56 22.13 -10.59
C LEU A 288 3.78 21.34 -11.12
N GLY A 289 3.60 20.55 -12.17
CA GLY A 289 4.67 19.82 -12.85
C GLY A 289 5.69 20.73 -13.55
N ASP A 290 5.39 22.01 -13.80
CA ASP A 290 6.39 22.98 -14.28
C ASP A 290 7.40 23.37 -13.18
N ARG A 291 6.98 23.30 -11.91
CA ARG A 291 7.79 23.63 -10.73
C ARG A 291 8.49 22.40 -10.14
N LEU A 292 7.77 21.27 -10.07
CA LEU A 292 8.21 20.05 -9.42
C LEU A 292 8.86 19.06 -10.40
N GLY A 293 8.59 19.20 -11.70
CA GLY A 293 8.71 18.11 -12.66
C GLY A 293 7.55 17.12 -12.54
N PHE A 294 7.57 16.13 -13.41
CA PHE A 294 6.59 15.04 -13.46
C PHE A 294 7.27 13.78 -14.01
N ALA A 295 6.67 12.62 -13.76
CA ALA A 295 7.10 11.35 -14.33
C ALA A 295 6.68 11.24 -15.81
N GLY A 296 7.47 10.53 -16.62
CA GLY A 296 6.95 9.95 -17.86
C GLY A 296 5.89 8.88 -17.55
N VAL A 297 5.24 8.32 -18.57
CA VAL A 297 4.37 7.14 -18.41
C VAL A 297 4.76 6.09 -19.45
N ARG A 298 5.04 4.86 -19.00
CA ARG A 298 5.60 3.80 -19.84
C ARG A 298 4.95 2.44 -19.55
N ASN A 299 4.34 1.84 -20.56
CA ASN A 299 3.94 0.44 -20.52
C ASN A 299 5.18 -0.48 -20.47
N LEU A 300 5.64 -0.79 -19.25
CA LEU A 300 6.69 -1.77 -18.99
C LEU A 300 6.16 -3.21 -19.03
N THR A 301 4.99 -3.46 -18.45
CA THR A 301 4.45 -4.84 -18.30
C THR A 301 4.13 -5.49 -19.66
N GLY A 302 3.72 -4.70 -20.66
CA GLY A 302 3.52 -5.14 -22.05
C GLY A 302 4.80 -5.56 -22.79
N GLN A 303 5.97 -5.40 -22.18
CA GLN A 303 7.25 -5.96 -22.67
C GLN A 303 7.49 -7.39 -22.14
N GLY A 304 6.58 -7.91 -21.29
CA GLY A 304 6.66 -9.22 -20.66
C GLY A 304 7.24 -9.19 -19.25
N LEU A 305 7.09 -10.30 -18.52
CA LEU A 305 7.51 -10.39 -17.12
C LEU A 305 9.03 -10.21 -16.93
N ALA A 306 9.87 -10.72 -17.84
CA ALA A 306 11.32 -10.65 -17.69
C ALA A 306 11.88 -9.20 -17.60
N PRO A 307 11.60 -8.27 -18.55
CA PRO A 307 12.02 -6.88 -18.39
C PRO A 307 11.23 -6.11 -17.31
N ALA A 308 10.02 -6.55 -16.96
CA ALA A 308 9.23 -5.94 -15.89
C ALA A 308 9.78 -6.25 -14.49
N ARG A 309 10.24 -7.49 -14.26
CA ARG A 309 10.86 -7.94 -13.01
C ARG A 309 12.30 -7.47 -12.84
N ALA A 310 12.99 -7.16 -13.93
CA ALA A 310 14.38 -6.71 -13.93
C ALA A 310 14.56 -5.19 -13.68
N ALA A 311 13.53 -4.50 -13.17
CA ALA A 311 13.55 -3.07 -12.89
C ALA A 311 13.25 -2.78 -11.42
N ASP A 312 14.13 -2.03 -10.76
CA ASP A 312 13.90 -1.46 -9.43
C ASP A 312 12.62 -0.59 -9.48
N LEU A 313 11.64 -0.92 -8.65
CA LEU A 313 10.45 -0.09 -8.44
C LEU A 313 10.70 0.93 -7.32
N TYR A 314 10.34 2.17 -7.62
CA TYR A 314 10.32 3.31 -6.72
C TYR A 314 8.85 3.64 -6.47
N GLN A 315 8.33 3.29 -5.29
CA GLN A 315 6.98 3.57 -4.84
C GLN A 315 7.07 4.39 -3.55
N ALA A 316 6.16 5.33 -3.34
CA ALA A 316 5.98 5.98 -2.04
C ALA A 316 4.58 6.59 -1.96
N GLY A 317 4.08 6.73 -0.74
CA GLY A 317 2.76 7.28 -0.48
C GLY A 317 2.54 7.69 0.97
N TYR A 318 1.29 8.01 1.29
CA TYR A 318 0.83 8.46 2.60
C TYR A 318 0.24 7.29 3.39
N SER A 319 1.07 6.26 3.63
CA SER A 319 0.75 5.12 4.48
C SER A 319 0.22 5.58 5.84
N TRP A 320 -0.97 5.11 6.23
CA TRP A 320 -1.71 5.57 7.42
C TRP A 320 -0.86 5.58 8.71
N ASP A 321 -0.04 4.55 8.88
CA ASP A 321 0.80 4.30 10.03
C ASP A 321 2.00 5.24 10.13
N THR A 322 2.32 5.98 9.07
CA THR A 322 3.46 6.93 9.08
C THR A 322 3.07 8.39 9.21
N GLY A 323 1.79 8.66 9.50
CA GLY A 323 1.26 9.98 9.85
C GLY A 323 0.93 10.89 8.66
N ASN A 324 0.28 12.01 8.96
CA ASN A 324 -0.39 12.84 7.95
C ASN A 324 0.52 13.79 7.13
N GLU A 325 1.85 13.75 7.29
CA GLU A 325 2.75 14.76 6.71
C GLU A 325 3.92 14.21 5.88
N ALA A 326 4.49 13.07 6.27
CA ALA A 326 5.69 12.52 5.66
C ALA A 326 5.41 11.19 4.95
N MET A 327 5.92 11.03 3.73
CA MET A 327 5.76 9.79 2.96
C MET A 327 6.76 8.71 3.41
N SER A 328 6.29 7.48 3.46
CA SER A 328 7.08 6.24 3.42
C SER A 328 7.13 5.69 2.00
N GLY A 329 8.12 4.85 1.69
CA GLY A 329 8.18 4.21 0.39
C GLY A 329 9.30 3.19 0.21
N ASN A 330 9.22 2.51 -0.92
CA ASN A 330 10.10 1.44 -1.38
C ASN A 330 11.07 1.97 -2.46
N VAL A 331 12.32 1.49 -2.46
CA VAL A 331 13.38 2.00 -3.35
C VAL A 331 13.98 0.97 -4.32
N ALA A 332 13.71 -0.32 -4.13
CA ALA A 332 14.27 -1.43 -4.89
C ALA A 332 13.43 -2.73 -4.81
N CYS A 333 12.11 -2.61 -4.74
CA CYS A 333 11.19 -3.75 -4.85
C CYS A 333 10.90 -4.08 -6.33
N HIS A 334 10.26 -5.22 -6.64
CA HIS A 334 10.11 -5.70 -8.01
C HIS A 334 8.66 -6.09 -8.39
N ILE A 335 8.43 -6.26 -9.70
CA ILE A 335 7.25 -6.96 -10.22
C ILE A 335 7.48 -8.47 -10.14
N VAL A 336 6.60 -9.19 -9.43
CA VAL A 336 6.67 -10.66 -9.33
C VAL A 336 5.83 -11.37 -10.41
N GLN A 337 4.74 -10.75 -10.87
CA GLN A 337 3.82 -11.31 -11.88
C GLN A 337 3.20 -10.21 -12.75
N VAL A 338 2.98 -10.49 -14.05
CA VAL A 338 2.22 -9.62 -14.97
C VAL A 338 0.98 -10.36 -15.44
N ASN A 339 -0.19 -9.72 -15.36
CA ASN A 339 -1.48 -10.35 -15.62
C ASN A 339 -2.08 -9.88 -16.97
N PRO A 340 -2.88 -10.73 -17.65
CA PRO A 340 -3.53 -10.38 -18.92
C PRO A 340 -4.74 -9.45 -18.76
N ASP A 341 -5.21 -9.23 -17.52
CA ASP A 341 -6.32 -8.33 -17.17
C ASP A 341 -5.93 -6.85 -17.14
N GLY A 342 -4.64 -6.52 -17.30
CA GLY A 342 -4.11 -5.15 -17.19
C GLY A 342 -3.44 -4.83 -15.86
N THR A 343 -3.32 -5.79 -14.95
CA THR A 343 -2.64 -5.63 -13.65
C THR A 343 -1.25 -6.25 -13.60
N PHE A 344 -0.52 -5.99 -12.53
CA PHE A 344 0.68 -6.73 -12.13
C PHE A 344 0.73 -6.87 -10.60
N ALA A 345 1.48 -7.85 -10.11
CA ALA A 345 1.75 -8.03 -8.68
C ALA A 345 3.19 -7.66 -8.35
N HIS A 346 3.42 -7.14 -7.15
CA HIS A 346 4.70 -6.61 -6.67
C HIS A 346 5.13 -7.19 -5.32
N GLU A 347 6.41 -6.99 -4.99
CA GLU A 347 7.01 -7.23 -3.67
C GLU A 347 7.37 -5.90 -2.96
N CYS A 348 6.60 -4.83 -3.21
CA CYS A 348 6.71 -3.53 -2.55
C CYS A 348 5.71 -3.44 -1.39
N ASP A 349 6.16 -3.09 -0.19
CA ASP A 349 5.30 -2.93 0.98
C ASP A 349 4.38 -1.71 0.81
N THR A 350 3.06 -1.90 0.91
CA THR A 350 2.06 -0.81 0.86
C THR A 350 1.03 -0.95 1.97
N THR A 351 0.25 0.08 2.27
CA THR A 351 -0.89 -0.04 3.18
C THR A 351 -1.94 1.02 2.86
N ARG A 352 -3.05 1.04 3.58
CA ARG A 352 -4.11 2.07 3.47
C ARG A 352 -3.50 3.48 3.40
N GLY A 353 -3.82 4.21 2.32
CA GLY A 353 -3.26 5.53 2.01
C GLY A 353 -2.16 5.54 0.94
N ASP A 354 -1.48 4.42 0.71
CA ASP A 354 -0.65 4.20 -0.49
C ASP A 354 -1.48 4.02 -1.77
N SER A 355 -2.79 3.77 -1.66
CA SER A 355 -3.76 3.74 -2.77
C SER A 355 -3.50 4.86 -3.78
N GLY A 356 -3.33 4.50 -5.06
CA GLY A 356 -3.04 5.44 -6.14
C GLY A 356 -1.60 5.98 -6.18
N SER A 357 -0.72 5.53 -5.29
CA SER A 357 0.72 5.80 -5.39
C SER A 357 1.28 5.27 -6.70
N GLY A 358 2.27 5.99 -7.25
CA GLY A 358 2.90 5.59 -8.49
C GLY A 358 3.96 4.51 -8.25
N PHE A 359 3.97 3.47 -9.07
CA PHE A 359 5.17 2.66 -9.27
C PHE A 359 6.00 3.29 -10.37
N LEU A 360 7.18 3.79 -10.04
CA LEU A 360 8.10 4.40 -11.00
C LEU A 360 9.35 3.56 -11.20
N VAL A 361 9.92 3.67 -12.39
CA VAL A 361 11.22 3.08 -12.75
C VAL A 361 12.13 4.16 -13.31
N ARG A 362 13.44 4.05 -13.06
CA ARG A 362 14.43 5.02 -13.55
C ARG A 362 14.56 4.95 -15.08
N ASN A 363 14.54 6.10 -15.74
CA ASN A 363 14.75 6.24 -17.18
C ASN A 363 15.82 7.32 -17.43
N GLY A 364 17.08 6.89 -17.52
CA GLY A 364 18.23 7.79 -17.57
C GLY A 364 18.32 8.67 -16.32
N THR A 365 18.19 9.99 -16.49
CA THR A 365 18.12 10.98 -15.40
C THR A 365 16.70 11.27 -14.91
N GLY A 366 15.67 10.73 -15.59
CA GLY A 366 14.26 10.85 -15.22
C GLY A 366 13.68 9.56 -14.64
N PHE A 367 12.35 9.54 -14.52
CA PHE A 367 11.57 8.39 -14.07
C PHE A 367 10.29 8.27 -14.90
N ASP A 368 9.90 7.04 -15.23
CA ASP A 368 8.60 6.74 -15.82
C ASP A 368 7.71 6.05 -14.80
N LEU A 369 6.44 6.46 -14.70
CA LEU A 369 5.39 5.71 -14.02
C LEU A 369 4.95 4.53 -14.90
N ILE A 370 4.96 3.34 -14.32
CA ILE A 370 4.60 2.06 -14.97
C ILE A 370 3.23 1.51 -14.53
N GLY A 371 2.65 2.11 -13.49
CA GLY A 371 1.34 1.76 -12.95
C GLY A 371 1.02 2.52 -11.67
N VAL A 372 -0.16 2.25 -11.12
CA VAL A 372 -0.64 2.80 -9.84
C VAL A 372 -1.01 1.68 -8.87
N ASP A 373 -0.72 1.87 -7.59
CA ASP A 373 -1.19 1.03 -6.49
C ASP A 373 -2.72 1.08 -6.40
N SER A 374 -3.34 -0.06 -6.10
CA SER A 374 -4.77 -0.25 -6.19
C SER A 374 -5.31 -1.07 -5.02
N ASN A 375 -4.94 -2.36 -4.91
CA ASN A 375 -5.67 -3.29 -4.05
C ASN A 375 -4.93 -4.65 -3.89
N PHE A 376 -5.54 -5.63 -3.21
CA PHE A 376 -5.07 -7.01 -3.07
C PHE A 376 -6.08 -8.06 -3.60
N ARG A 377 -5.60 -9.31 -3.75
CA ARG A 377 -6.40 -10.51 -4.08
C ARG A 377 -6.12 -11.62 -3.08
N SER A 378 -7.15 -12.35 -2.64
CA SER A 378 -7.00 -13.48 -1.73
C SER A 378 -6.21 -14.63 -2.35
N ASN A 379 -5.32 -15.22 -1.55
CA ASN A 379 -4.55 -16.41 -1.89
C ASN A 379 -4.86 -17.52 -0.88
N PRO A 380 -5.73 -18.51 -1.20
CA PRO A 380 -6.12 -19.54 -0.24
C PRO A 380 -4.98 -20.44 0.29
N ASN A 381 -3.76 -20.31 -0.24
CA ASN A 381 -2.61 -21.15 0.11
C ASN A 381 -1.34 -20.34 0.44
N GLY A 382 -1.46 -19.04 0.78
CA GLY A 382 -0.30 -18.18 1.07
C GLY A 382 -0.70 -16.72 1.39
N PRO A 383 0.26 -15.79 1.43
CA PRO A 383 -0.04 -14.36 1.63
C PRO A 383 -0.85 -13.81 0.46
N PHE A 384 -1.62 -12.75 0.72
CA PHE A 384 -2.39 -12.01 -0.27
C PHE A 384 -1.50 -11.57 -1.46
N ILE A 385 -2.09 -11.54 -2.65
CA ILE A 385 -1.41 -11.06 -3.86
C ILE A 385 -1.74 -9.58 -4.02
N TYR A 386 -0.76 -8.71 -3.78
CA TYR A 386 -0.92 -7.27 -3.92
C TYR A 386 -0.87 -6.87 -5.40
N ILE A 387 -1.75 -5.95 -5.80
CA ILE A 387 -2.13 -5.69 -7.18
C ILE A 387 -2.08 -4.20 -7.50
N ALA A 388 -1.33 -3.91 -8.57
CA ALA A 388 -1.21 -2.60 -9.17
C ALA A 388 -1.76 -2.61 -10.61
N VAL A 389 -2.34 -1.49 -11.04
CA VAL A 389 -2.87 -1.32 -12.40
C VAL A 389 -1.76 -0.83 -13.33
N SER A 390 -1.49 -1.57 -14.41
CA SER A 390 -0.45 -1.22 -15.37
C SER A 390 -0.80 0.05 -16.17
N ALA A 391 0.21 0.89 -16.40
CA ALA A 391 0.16 2.01 -17.33
C ALA A 391 -0.25 1.61 -18.76
N SER A 392 -0.21 0.32 -19.12
CA SER A 392 -0.81 -0.21 -20.35
C SER A 392 -2.28 0.22 -20.55
N GLN A 393 -3.03 0.45 -19.46
CA GLN A 393 -4.45 0.78 -19.50
C GLN A 393 -4.74 2.27 -19.80
N PHE A 394 -3.76 3.16 -19.59
CA PHE A 394 -3.98 4.61 -19.67
C PHE A 394 -2.88 5.44 -20.37
N GLN A 395 -1.68 4.87 -20.63
CA GLN A 395 -0.56 5.60 -21.26
C GLN A 395 -0.97 6.27 -22.59
N SER A 396 -1.75 5.58 -23.43
CA SER A 396 -2.21 6.07 -24.72
C SER A 396 -3.23 7.22 -24.61
N LEU A 397 -3.90 7.36 -23.46
CA LEU A 397 -4.96 8.34 -23.23
C LEU A 397 -4.43 9.66 -22.65
N LEU A 398 -3.27 9.61 -21.98
CA LEU A 398 -2.66 10.74 -21.27
C LEU A 398 -2.47 11.98 -22.15
N ALA A 399 -2.00 11.79 -23.40
CA ALA A 399 -1.64 12.91 -24.28
C ALA A 399 -2.87 13.79 -24.63
N ASP A 400 -3.99 13.18 -25.00
CA ASP A 400 -5.24 13.90 -25.30
C ASP A 400 -5.94 14.41 -24.04
N PHE A 401 -5.83 13.68 -22.92
CA PHE A 401 -6.38 14.13 -21.64
C PHE A 401 -5.65 15.38 -21.10
N ALA A 402 -4.32 15.42 -21.18
CA ALA A 402 -3.51 16.55 -20.73
C ALA A 402 -3.82 17.86 -21.48
N VAL A 403 -4.17 17.77 -22.76
CA VAL A 403 -4.52 18.94 -23.60
C VAL A 403 -6.03 19.23 -23.67
N GLY A 404 -6.85 18.57 -22.84
CA GLY A 404 -8.28 18.87 -22.71
C GLY A 404 -9.18 18.29 -23.80
N ARG A 405 -8.71 17.33 -24.62
CA ARG A 405 -9.51 16.69 -25.67
C ARG A 405 -10.39 15.54 -25.16
N SER A 406 -10.11 15.02 -23.96
CA SER A 406 -10.86 13.93 -23.32
C SER A 406 -11.06 14.17 -21.83
N GLY A 407 -11.85 13.29 -21.18
CA GLY A 407 -12.23 13.37 -19.78
C GLY A 407 -13.47 14.23 -19.52
N THR A 408 -13.88 14.28 -18.25
CA THR A 408 -15.11 14.90 -17.76
C THR A 408 -14.79 15.96 -16.71
N ASP A 409 -15.41 17.14 -16.80
CA ASP A 409 -15.28 18.19 -15.77
C ASP A 409 -16.08 17.82 -14.51
N PHE A 410 -15.47 17.84 -13.31
CA PHE A 410 -16.17 17.51 -12.06
C PHE A 410 -17.42 18.39 -11.84
N GLY A 411 -17.32 19.68 -12.17
CA GLY A 411 -18.41 20.66 -12.06
C GLY A 411 -19.58 20.50 -13.05
N ARG A 412 -19.67 19.40 -13.81
CA ARG A 412 -20.76 19.14 -14.77
C ARG A 412 -21.57 17.87 -14.51
N GLY A 413 -21.19 17.04 -13.54
CA GLY A 413 -21.91 15.79 -13.23
C GLY A 413 -23.28 15.97 -12.53
N GLY A 414 -23.51 17.11 -11.88
CA GLY A 414 -24.71 17.37 -11.09
C GLY A 414 -25.98 17.57 -11.93
N ASN A 415 -26.76 16.50 -12.07
CA ASN A 415 -28.18 16.46 -12.48
C ASN A 415 -28.68 17.57 -13.42
N ARG A 416 -28.73 17.28 -14.72
CA ARG A 416 -29.62 17.98 -15.66
C ARG A 416 -30.43 16.97 -16.47
N PRO A 417 -31.76 16.87 -16.28
CA PRO A 417 -32.59 15.99 -17.11
C PRO A 417 -32.53 16.46 -18.57
N PRO A 418 -32.64 15.52 -19.55
CA PRO A 418 -32.67 15.88 -20.95
C PRO A 418 -33.86 16.78 -21.25
N LYS A 419 -33.65 17.83 -22.06
CA LYS A 419 -34.75 18.61 -22.63
C LYS A 419 -35.36 17.83 -23.81
N GLY A 420 -36.45 17.13 -23.54
CA GLY A 420 -37.47 16.73 -24.52
C GLY A 420 -38.74 17.51 -24.24
#